data_AF-A0A8T9MU93-F1
#
_entry.id   AF-A0A8T9MU93-F1
#
_cell.length_a   1.000
_cell.length_b   1.000
_cell.length_c   1.000
_cell.angle_alpha   90.00
_cell.angle_beta   90.00
_cell.angle_gamma   90.00
#
_symmetry.space_group_name_H-M   'P 1'
#
loop_
_entity.id
_entity.type
_entity.pdbx_description
1 polymer ?
#
loop_
_entity_poly.entity_id
_entity_poly.type
_entity_poly.pdbx_seq_one_letter_code
_entity_poly.pdbx_strand_id
1 'polypeptide(L)'
;MAEVVQDIAMQILRNAVIHGIETPDVRQARKKSEIGRLKLSISEDKDKKHLVLVAEDDGNGIDFDAIRAKAVANGTNTPKNKRRI
;
A
#
# COMPACT_ATOMS: atom_id res chain seq x y z
N MET A 1 12.51 -1.14 -19.57
CA MET A 1 12.34 -1.85 -18.29
C MET A 1 12.44 -0.93 -17.08
N ALA A 2 13.46 -0.06 -17.00
CA ALA A 2 13.56 0.93 -15.91
C ALA A 2 12.37 1.89 -15.83
N GLU A 3 11.85 2.34 -16.98
CA GLU A 3 10.71 3.26 -17.06
C GLU A 3 9.43 2.70 -16.43
N VAL A 4 9.10 1.43 -16.71
CA VAL A 4 7.94 0.75 -16.10
C VAL A 4 8.09 0.61 -14.59
N VAL A 5 9.30 0.32 -14.10
CA VAL A 5 9.56 0.22 -12.65
C VAL A 5 9.41 1.59 -11.99
N GLN A 6 9.86 2.66 -12.65
CA GLN A 6 9.68 4.02 -12.19
C GLN A 6 8.19 4.40 -12.09
N ASP A 7 7.39 4.10 -13.11
CA ASP A 7 5.96 4.39 -13.11
C ASP A 7 5.22 3.66 -11.97
N ILE A 8 5.54 2.37 -11.77
CA ILE A 8 4.96 1.58 -10.68
C ILE A 8 5.38 2.15 -9.32
N ALA A 9 6.66 2.47 -9.12
CA ALA A 9 7.16 3.04 -7.87
C ALA A 9 6.48 4.39 -7.58
N MET A 10 6.34 5.25 -8.59
CA MET A 10 5.66 6.53 -8.46
C MET A 10 4.19 6.37 -8.07
N GLN A 11 3.48 5.38 -8.64
CA GLN A 11 2.10 5.10 -8.27
C GLN A 11 1.99 4.61 -6.82
N ILE A 12 2.90 3.75 -6.36
CA ILE A 12 2.93 3.27 -4.98
C ILE A 12 3.17 4.43 -4.01
N LEU A 13 4.17 5.28 -4.29
CA LEU A 13 4.45 6.46 -3.47
C LEU A 13 3.25 7.42 -3.43
N ARG A 14 2.61 7.64 -4.58
CA ARG A 14 1.40 8.46 -4.68
C ARG A 14 0.27 7.89 -3.81
N ASN A 15 0.04 6.59 -3.84
CA ASN A 15 -0.98 5.96 -3.00
C ASN A 15 -0.68 6.15 -1.51
N ALA A 16 0.57 5.98 -1.09
CA ALA A 16 0.97 6.20 0.29
C ALA A 16 0.73 7.65 0.74
N VAL A 17 1.04 8.64 -0.12
CA VAL A 17 0.84 10.06 0.22
C VAL A 17 -0.62 10.48 0.20
N ILE A 18 -1.41 10.05 -0.78
CA ILE A 18 -2.81 10.49 -0.95
C ILE A 18 -3.75 9.73 0.01
N HIS A 19 -3.51 8.43 0.21
CA HIS A 19 -4.45 7.55 0.90
C HIS A 19 -3.87 6.93 2.19
N GLY A 20 -2.55 6.78 2.28
CA GLY A 20 -1.89 6.18 3.44
C GLY A 20 -1.74 7.18 4.58
N ILE A 21 -0.94 8.22 4.36
CA ILE A 21 -0.60 9.24 5.36
C ILE A 21 -1.80 10.14 5.64
N GLU A 22 -2.18 10.21 6.91
CA GLU A 22 -3.26 11.07 7.38
C GLU A 22 -2.80 12.53 7.51
N THR A 23 -3.76 13.44 7.60
CA THR A 23 -3.47 14.85 7.87
C THR A 23 -2.82 15.04 9.26
N PRO A 24 -2.02 16.10 9.47
CA PRO A 24 -1.38 16.41 10.75
C PRO A 24 -2.31 16.32 11.96
N ASP A 25 -3.53 16.86 11.86
CA ASP A 25 -4.55 16.85 12.90
C ASP A 25 -5.03 15.43 13.26
N VAL A 26 -5.33 14.59 12.26
CA VAL A 26 -5.70 13.19 12.47
C VAL A 26 -4.54 12.40 13.09
N ARG A 27 -3.30 12.67 12.66
CA ARG A 27 -2.10 12.01 13.20
C ARG A 27 -1.89 12.37 14.67
N GLN A 28 -1.98 13.63 15.03
CA GLN A 28 -1.87 14.08 16.42
C GLN A 28 -2.98 13.48 17.30
N ALA A 29 -4.22 13.46 16.82
CA ALA A 29 -5.34 12.82 17.53
C ALA A 29 -5.10 11.32 17.77
N ARG A 30 -4.37 10.65 16.86
CA ARG A 30 -3.93 9.25 16.97
C ARG A 30 -2.59 9.06 17.68
N LYS A 31 -2.04 10.12 18.30
CA LYS A 31 -0.73 10.12 19.01
C LYS A 31 0.45 9.73 18.11
N LYS A 32 0.37 10.00 16.81
CA LYS A 32 1.47 9.81 15.85
C LYS A 32 2.25 11.11 15.69
N SER A 33 3.46 11.00 15.14
CA SER A 33 4.25 12.15 14.67
C SER A 33 3.45 12.95 13.63
N GLU A 34 3.48 14.27 13.72
CA GLU A 34 2.85 15.17 12.74
C GLU A 34 3.37 14.92 11.32
N ILE A 35 4.67 14.64 11.21
CA ILE A 35 5.32 14.25 9.97
C ILE A 35 5.16 12.74 9.77
N GLY A 36 4.55 12.34 8.66
CA GLY A 36 4.45 10.95 8.21
C GLY A 36 5.76 10.42 7.64
N ARG A 37 5.97 9.11 7.70
CA ARG A 37 7.16 8.44 7.17
C ARG A 37 6.77 7.51 6.04
N LEU A 38 7.53 7.61 4.94
CA LEU A 38 7.47 6.71 3.80
C LEU A 38 8.88 6.24 3.46
N LYS A 39 9.05 4.94 3.27
CA LYS A 39 10.33 4.31 2.94
C LYS A 39 10.15 3.45 1.69
N LEU A 40 10.99 3.68 0.68
CA LEU A 40 11.08 2.84 -0.51
C LEU A 40 12.43 2.13 -0.49
N SER A 41 12.42 0.81 -0.63
CA SER A 41 13.61 -0.02 -0.68
C SER A 41 13.56 -0.91 -1.90
N ILE A 42 14.70 -1.06 -2.58
CA ILE A 42 14.88 -2.03 -3.65
C ILE A 42 16.02 -2.97 -3.29
N SER A 43 15.80 -4.26 -3.42
CA SER A 43 16.81 -5.29 -3.21
C SER A 43 16.72 -6.34 -4.30
N GLU A 44 17.82 -7.06 -4.52
CA GLU A 44 17.83 -8.23 -5.39
C GLU A 44 17.70 -9.49 -4.54
N ASP A 45 16.76 -10.36 -4.89
CA ASP A 45 16.70 -11.70 -4.32
C ASP A 45 17.75 -12.57 -4.98
N LYS A 46 18.82 -12.84 -4.23
CA LYS A 46 20.00 -13.56 -4.70
C LYS A 46 19.67 -14.98 -5.18
N ASP A 47 18.60 -15.58 -4.68
CA ASP A 47 18.22 -16.96 -5.02
C ASP A 47 17.34 -17.03 -6.28
N LYS A 48 16.61 -15.96 -6.59
CA LYS A 48 15.54 -15.98 -7.59
C LYS A 48 15.74 -15.01 -8.77
N LYS A 49 16.82 -14.23 -8.79
CA LYS A 49 17.12 -13.23 -9.84
C LYS A 49 15.95 -12.28 -10.11
N HIS A 50 15.16 -11.95 -9.07
CA HIS A 50 14.11 -10.94 -9.16
C HIS A 50 14.45 -9.73 -8.29
N LEU A 51 13.97 -8.57 -8.71
CA LEU A 51 14.01 -7.35 -7.92
C LEU A 51 12.82 -7.34 -6.96
N VAL A 52 13.09 -7.05 -5.69
CA VAL A 52 12.10 -6.84 -4.65
C VAL A 52 12.00 -5.35 -4.37
N LEU A 53 10.83 -4.77 -4.66
CA LEU A 53 10.51 -3.39 -4.32
C LEU A 53 9.57 -3.40 -3.10
N VAL A 54 9.96 -2.69 -2.05
CA VAL A 54 9.20 -2.58 -0.81
C VAL A 54 8.91 -1.11 -0.52
N ALA A 55 7.64 -0.78 -0.34
CA ALA A 55 7.20 0.52 0.15
C ALA A 55 6.53 0.33 1.52
N GLU A 56 6.97 1.10 2.50
CA GLU A 56 6.45 1.08 3.87
C GLU A 56 6.04 2.50 4.27
N ASP A 57 4.82 2.67 4.76
CA ASP A 57 4.33 3.91 5.36
C ASP A 57 3.81 3.67 6.79
N ASP A 58 3.76 4.73 7.60
CA ASP A 58 3.22 4.71 8.96
C ASP A 58 1.82 5.36 9.06
N GLY A 59 1.07 5.29 7.96
CA GLY A 59 -0.24 5.90 7.79
C GLY A 59 -1.39 5.09 8.43
N ASN A 60 -2.59 5.29 7.91
CA ASN A 60 -3.81 4.65 8.40
C ASN A 60 -3.86 3.14 8.18
N GLY A 61 -2.96 2.62 7.34
CA GLY A 61 -3.02 1.25 6.86
C GLY A 61 -4.20 1.03 5.92
N ILE A 62 -4.49 -0.23 5.66
CA ILE A 62 -5.53 -0.65 4.71
C ILE A 62 -6.80 -1.03 5.47
N ASP A 63 -7.93 -0.42 5.09
CA ASP A 63 -9.25 -0.82 5.60
C ASP A 63 -9.74 -2.07 4.86
N PHE A 64 -9.42 -3.24 5.42
CA PHE A 64 -9.81 -4.53 4.86
C PHE A 64 -11.33 -4.75 4.85
N ASP A 65 -12.06 -4.13 5.77
CA ASP A 65 -13.52 -4.27 5.84
C ASP A 65 -14.19 -3.48 4.71
N ALA A 66 -13.73 -2.25 4.45
CA ALA A 66 -14.17 -1.47 3.29
C ALA A 66 -13.84 -2.17 1.97
N ILE A 67 -12.64 -2.76 1.85
CA ILE A 67 -12.25 -3.55 0.67
C ILE A 67 -13.17 -4.77 0.50
N ARG A 68 -13.43 -5.51 1.59
CA ARG A 68 -14.31 -6.68 1.55
C ARG A 68 -15.73 -6.29 1.16
N ALA A 69 -16.28 -5.22 1.75
CA ALA A 69 -17.62 -4.73 1.43
C ALA A 69 -17.73 -4.35 -0.05
N LYS A 70 -16.74 -3.62 -0.59
CA LYS A 70 -16.68 -3.25 -2.01
C LYS A 70 -16.54 -4.48 -2.92
N ALA A 71 -15.74 -5.47 -2.53
CA ALA A 71 -15.57 -6.71 -3.29
C ALA A 71 -16.83 -7.57 -3.34
N VAL A 72 -17.64 -7.56 -2.27
CA VAL A 72 -18.97 -8.22 -2.23
C VAL A 72 -19.96 -7.45 -3.11
N ALA A 73 -20.03 -6.12 -2.98
CA ALA A 73 -20.91 -5.28 -3.79
C ALA A 73 -20.63 -5.42 -5.31
N ASN A 74 -19.36 -5.57 -5.68
CA ASN A 74 -18.93 -5.75 -7.07
C ASN A 74 -19.00 -7.21 -7.56
N GLY A 75 -19.52 -8.16 -6.75
CA GLY A 75 -19.67 -9.57 -7.14
C GLY A 75 -18.37 -10.38 -7.24
N THR A 76 -17.22 -9.79 -6.91
CA THR A 76 -15.89 -10.42 -6.98
C THR A 76 -15.60 -11.41 -5.82
N ASN A 77 -16.36 -11.34 -4.73
CA ASN A 77 -16.25 -12.22 -3.57
C ASN A 77 -17.41 -13.24 -3.51
N THR A 78 -17.64 -13.95 -4.63
CA THR A 78 -18.55 -15.10 -4.67
C THR A 78 -17.81 -16.38 -4.26
N PRO A 79 -18.49 -17.43 -3.75
CA PRO A 79 -17.86 -18.63 -3.19
C PRO A 79 -16.85 -19.35 -4.11
N LYS A 80 -16.89 -19.08 -5.42
CA LYS A 80 -15.97 -19.62 -6.42
C LYS A 80 -14.56 -19.04 -6.38
N ASN A 81 -14.33 -17.90 -5.73
CA ASN A 81 -13.04 -17.19 -5.80
C ASN A 81 -12.47 -16.84 -4.41
N LYS A 82 -12.31 -17.85 -3.55
CA LYS A 82 -11.57 -17.73 -2.29
C LYS A 82 -10.06 -17.73 -2.55
N ARG A 83 -9.50 -16.66 -3.12
CA ARG A 83 -8.04 -16.43 -3.02
C ARG A 83 -7.77 -15.70 -1.70
N ARG A 84 -7.05 -16.40 -0.81
CA ARG A 84 -6.53 -15.90 0.47
C ARG A 84 -5.71 -14.63 0.19
N ILE A 85 -6.19 -13.51 0.70
CA ILE A 85 -5.37 -12.33 1.03
C ILE A 85 -4.56 -12.63 2.27
#